data_AF-A0A165TWL6-F1
#
_entry.id   AF-A0A165TWL6-F1
#
_cell.length_a   1.000
_cell.length_b   1.000
_cell.length_c   1.000
_cell.angle_alpha   90.00
_cell.angle_beta   90.00
_cell.angle_gamma   90.00
#
_symmetry.space_group_name_H-M   'P 1'
#
loop_
_entity.id
_entity.type
_entity.pdbx_description
1 polymer ?
#
loop_
_entity_poly.entity_id
_entity_poly.type
_entity_poly.pdbx_seq_one_letter_code
_entity_poly.pdbx_strand_id
1 'polypeptide(L)' 'MIGGTTEDQEKARRLLTQIVNSLSVKMEIGAPMASAYLLGNPDHYTSHRFKPVYWKTYVNEVLKDWIDINDLDENL' A
#
# COMPACT_ATOMS: atom_id res chain seq x y z
N MET A 1 -33.22 -12.05 30.82
CA MET A 1 -32.77 -11.63 29.49
C MET A 1 -32.48 -10.14 29.57
N ILE A 2 -31.20 -9.78 29.56
CA ILE A 2 -30.69 -8.42 29.79
C ILE A 2 -30.99 -7.60 28.53
N GLY A 3 -32.19 -7.03 28.47
CA GLY A 3 -32.58 -6.04 27.47
C GLY A 3 -32.81 -4.73 28.20
N GLY A 4 -31.81 -3.87 28.26
CA GLY A 4 -32.06 -2.45 28.49
C GLY A 4 -33.10 -1.97 27.48
N THR A 5 -33.94 -1.01 27.88
CA THR A 5 -35.08 -0.59 27.07
C THR A 5 -34.61 -0.27 25.64
N THR A 6 -35.41 -0.60 24.63
CA THR A 6 -35.08 -0.34 23.21
C THR A 6 -34.68 1.12 22.98
N GLU A 7 -35.21 2.03 23.80
CA GLU A 7 -34.85 3.45 23.83
C GLU A 7 -33.42 3.72 24.31
N ASP A 8 -32.93 3.01 25.34
CA ASP A 8 -31.55 3.15 25.81
C ASP A 8 -30.54 2.61 24.80
N GLN A 9 -30.90 1.52 24.12
CA GLN A 9 -30.10 0.98 23.02
C GLN A 9 -29.99 1.96 21.86
N GLU A 10 -31.10 2.62 21.51
CA GLU A 10 -31.12 3.59 20.43
C GLU A 10 -30.33 4.88 20.78
N LYS A 11 -30.41 5.34 22.05
CA LYS A 11 -29.60 6.44 22.56
C LYS A 11 -28.11 6.09 22.52
N ALA A 12 -27.73 4.89 22.95
CA ALA A 12 -26.35 4.41 22.89
C ALA A 12 -25.85 4.31 21.44
N ARG A 13 -26.66 3.76 20.53
CA ARG A 13 -26.33 3.66 19.09
C ARG A 13 -26.11 5.03 18.46
N ARG A 14 -26.95 6.02 18.81
CA ARG A 14 -26.85 7.39 18.32
C ARG A 14 -25.58 8.08 18.82
N LEU A 15 -25.24 7.92 20.10
CA LEU A 15 -24.01 8.46 20.70
C LEU A 15 -22.76 7.86 20.05
N LEU A 16 -22.72 6.53 19.88
CA LEU A 16 -21.60 5.85 19.21
C LEU A 16 -21.44 6.34 17.77
N THR A 17 -22.53 6.49 17.02
CA THR A 17 -22.51 7.03 15.65
C THR A 17 -21.95 8.45 15.61
N GLN A 18 -22.35 9.32 16.55
CA GLN A 18 -21.84 10.69 16.63
C GLN A 18 -20.33 10.72 16.93
N ILE A 19 -19.87 9.90 17.88
CA ILE A 19 -18.44 9.78 18.21
C ILE A 19 -17.64 9.30 17.00
N VAL A 20 -18.10 8.24 16.32
CA VAL A 20 -17.46 7.71 15.11
C VAL A 20 -17.41 8.75 14.01
N ASN A 21 -18.49 9.50 13.79
CA ASN A 21 -18.52 10.56 12.78
C ASN A 21 -17.56 11.71 13.13
N SER A 22 -17.53 12.15 14.39
CA SER A 22 -16.59 13.20 14.84
C SER A 22 -15.13 12.74 14.79
N LEU A 23 -14.85 11.47 15.05
CA LEU A 23 -13.52 10.90 14.93
C LEU A 23 -13.12 10.71 13.47
N SER A 24 -14.05 10.28 12.61
CA SER A 24 -13.82 10.10 11.16
C SER A 24 -13.54 11.43 10.45
N VAL A 25 -14.14 12.54 10.90
CA VAL A 25 -13.82 13.88 10.36
C VAL A 25 -12.43 14.35 10.78
N LYS A 26 -11.90 13.84 11.90
CA LYS A 26 -10.57 14.18 12.43
C LYS A 26 -9.47 13.23 11.98
N MET A 27 -9.81 11.99 11.63
CA MET A 27 -8.87 11.04 11.05
C MET A 27 -8.87 11.26 9.53
N GLU A 28 -7.75 11.74 9.01
CA GLU A 28 -7.48 12.00 7.57
C GLU A 28 -7.57 10.75 6.68
N ILE A 29 -7.99 9.61 7.26
CA ILE A 29 -8.08 8.29 6.66
C ILE A 29 -9.55 7.93 6.59
N GLY A 30 -10.11 7.88 5.39
CA GLY A 30 -11.51 7.52 5.18
C GLY A 30 -11.84 6.14 5.76
N ALA A 31 -13.08 5.95 6.23
CA ALA A 31 -13.62 4.68 6.72
C ALA A 31 -13.24 3.43 5.88
N PRO A 32 -13.24 3.47 4.51
CA PRO A 32 -12.78 2.33 3.72
C PRO A 32 -11.29 2.01 3.89
N MET A 33 -10.42 3.02 4.05
CA MET A 33 -8.99 2.83 4.25
C MET A 33 -8.68 2.31 5.67
N ALA A 34 -9.41 2.79 6.69
CA ALA A 34 -9.31 2.25 8.05
C ALA A 34 -9.75 0.78 8.12
N SER A 35 -10.83 0.42 7.40
CA SER A 35 -11.30 -0.96 7.30
C SER A 35 -10.27 -1.85 6.58
N ALA A 36 -9.72 -1.39 5.46
CA ALA A 36 -8.66 -2.10 4.73
C ALA A 36 -7.42 -2.35 5.62
N TYR A 37 -7.03 -1.37 6.42
CA TYR A 37 -5.91 -1.50 7.35
C TYR A 37 -6.18 -2.55 8.46
N LEU A 38 -7.37 -2.51 9.08
CA LEU A 38 -7.76 -3.48 10.12
C LEU A 38 -7.88 -4.92 9.58
N LEU A 39 -8.27 -5.07 8.31
CA LEU A 39 -8.35 -6.36 7.61
C LEU A 39 -7.00 -6.85 7.08
N GLY A 40 -5.93 -6.04 7.19
CA GLY A 40 -4.60 -6.39 6.68
C GLY A 40 -4.48 -6.33 5.16
N ASN A 41 -5.39 -5.63 4.49
CA ASN A 41 -5.38 -5.51 3.04
C ASN A 41 -4.19 -4.61 2.61
N PRO A 42 -3.40 -5.03 1.61
CA PRO A 42 -2.31 -4.21 1.11
C PRO A 42 -2.87 -2.94 0.46
N ASP A 43 -2.26 -1.79 0.76
CA ASP A 43 -2.60 -0.47 0.19
C ASP A 43 -2.31 -0.37 -1.33
N HIS A 44 -1.82 -1.45 -1.92
CA HIS A 44 -1.40 -1.46 -3.31
C HIS A 44 -1.96 -2.69 -4.04
N TYR A 45 -2.90 -2.45 -4.95
CA TYR A 45 -3.40 -3.45 -5.88
C TYR A 45 -2.45 -3.59 -7.07
N THR A 46 -1.56 -4.58 -7.04
CA THR A 46 -0.76 -4.95 -8.21
C THR A 46 -1.30 -6.24 -8.82
N SER A 47 -2.01 -6.12 -9.94
CA SER A 47 -2.47 -7.31 -10.69
C SER A 47 -1.29 -8.12 -11.29
N HIS A 48 -0.21 -7.43 -11.69
CA HIS A 48 0.97 -8.06 -12.30
C HIS A 48 2.25 -7.40 -11.79
N ARG A 49 3.15 -8.18 -11.18
CA ARG A 49 4.47 -7.70 -10.77
C ARG A 49 5.45 -7.90 -11.92
N PHE A 50 5.85 -6.82 -12.58
CA PHE A 50 6.93 -6.87 -13.56
C PHE A 50 8.25 -7.13 -12.83
N LYS A 51 8.99 -8.16 -13.26
CA LYS A 51 10.37 -8.37 -12.83
C LYS A 51 11.30 -7.77 -13.89
N PRO A 52 12.35 -7.04 -13.50
CA PRO A 52 13.38 -6.65 -14.45
C PRO A 52 14.06 -7.91 -14.97
N VAL A 53 13.95 -8.17 -16.27
CA VAL A 53 14.67 -9.23 -16.96
C VAL A 53 15.95 -8.60 -17.49
N TYR A 54 17.08 -8.85 -16.82
CA TYR A 54 18.38 -8.33 -17.24
C TYR A 54 19.06 -9.35 -18.16
N TRP A 55 19.22 -8.99 -19.44
CA TRP A 55 19.89 -9.85 -20.42
C TRP A 55 21.40 -9.68 -20.34
N LYS A 56 22.02 -10.24 -19.28
CA LYS A 56 23.48 -10.19 -19.08
C LYS A 56 24.24 -10.59 -20.33
N THR A 57 23.81 -11.66 -20.99
CA THR A 57 24.47 -12.15 -22.20
C THR A 57 24.39 -11.14 -23.34
N TYR A 58 23.22 -10.56 -23.60
CA TYR A 58 23.05 -9.54 -24.63
C TYR A 58 23.88 -8.29 -24.34
N VAL A 59 23.83 -7.81 -23.09
CA VAL A 59 24.61 -6.63 -22.66
C VAL A 59 26.10 -6.91 -22.80
N ASN A 60 26.58 -8.09 -22.40
CA ASN A 60 27.98 -8.48 -22.58
C ASN A 60 28.39 -8.56 -24.06
N GLU A 61 27.54 -9.07 -24.94
CA GLU A 61 27.83 -9.08 -26.39
C GLU A 61 27.93 -7.66 -26.95
N VAL A 62 26.98 -6.79 -26.63
CA VAL A 62 27.00 -5.39 -27.11
C VAL A 62 28.20 -4.61 -26.55
N LEU A 63 28.57 -4.86 -25.28
CA LEU A 63 29.73 -4.21 -24.66
C LEU A 63 31.06 -4.63 -25.29
N LYS A 64 31.17 -5.83 -25.88
CA LYS A 64 32.38 -6.24 -26.61
C LYS A 64 32.65 -5.37 -27.84
N ASP A 65 31.59 -4.93 -28.52
CA ASP A 65 31.69 -4.09 -29.70
C ASP A 65 31.84 -2.60 -29.34
N TRP A 66 31.50 -2.22 -28.11
CA TRP A 66 31.49 -0.82 -27.63
C TRP A 66 32.72 -0.42 -26.82
N ILE A 67 33.44 -1.38 -26.22
CA ILE A 67 34.68 -1.10 -25.49
C ILE A 67 35.85 -1.25 -26.46
N ASP A 68 36.35 -0.13 -26.97
CA ASP A 68 37.69 -0.09 -27.55
C ASP A 68 38.67 -0.40 -26.40
N ILE A 69 39.57 -1.36 -26.62
CA ILE A 69 40.46 -1.98 -25.61
C ILE A 69 41.34 -0.94 -24.88
N ASN A 70 41.35 0.31 -25.35
CA ASN A 70 42.14 1.41 -24.83
C ASN A 70 41.49 2.20 -23.66
N ASP A 71 40.19 2.07 -23.39
CA ASP A 71 39.49 2.90 -22.37
C ASP A 71 39.34 2.21 -20.98
N LEU A 72 39.87 1.00 -20.80
CA LEU A 72 39.75 0.22 -19.56
C LEU A 72 40.87 0.46 -18.53
N ASP A 73 41.94 1.19 -18.88
CA ASP A 73 43.13 1.33 -18.02
C ASP A 73 43.16 2.62 -17.18
N GLU A 74 42.18 3.53 -17.31
CA GLU A 74 42.24 4.85 -16.65
C GLU A 74 41.39 5.01 -15.37
N ASN A 75 40.65 3.99 -14.93
CA ASN A 75 39.85 4.09 -13.70
C ASN A 75 39.79 2.79 -12.87
N LEU A 76 40.95 2.30 -12.41
CA LEU A 76 41.04 1.49 -11.18
C LEU A 76 42.17 1.97 -10.27
#